data_AF-A0A4Q6C1E9-F1
#
_entry.id   AF-A0A4Q6C1E9-F1
#
_cell.length_a   1.000
_cell.length_b   1.000
_cell.length_c   1.000
_cell.angle_alpha   90.00
_cell.angle_beta   90.00
_cell.angle_gamma   90.00
#
_symmetry.space_group_name_H-M   'P 1'
#
loop_
_entity.id
_entity.type
_entity.pdbx_description
1 polymer ?
#
loop_
_entity_poly.entity_id
_entity_poly.type
_entity_poly.pdbx_seq_one_letter_code
_entity_poly.pdbx_strand_id
1 'polypeptide(L)'
;MSDSNQNHRRSFLKLGTLGLLGAVVAAKVGAPSTANAQAPAGDVKETDANAKALGYYEDQSKVDAKKFPKHKSDAAKNAHCYNCMFYMTKEADPSKTVKAPCSIFANKNVKAKAWCNTWALKPGQK
;
A
#
# COMPACT_ATOMS: atom_id res chain seq x y z
N MET A 1 -19.43 -31.40 21.52
CA MET A 1 -18.38 -30.61 20.86
C MET A 1 -19.02 -29.41 20.17
N SER A 2 -18.65 -28.18 20.57
CA SER A 2 -18.32 -27.07 19.65
C SER A 2 -18.17 -25.77 20.43
N ASP A 3 -16.91 -25.35 20.53
CA ASP A 3 -16.43 -24.03 20.90
C ASP A 3 -17.15 -22.88 20.19
N SER A 4 -17.31 -21.75 20.88
CA SER A 4 -17.57 -20.46 20.22
C SER A 4 -16.86 -19.34 20.94
N ASN A 5 -15.57 -19.28 20.61
CA ASN A 5 -14.69 -18.14 20.67
C ASN A 5 -15.28 -16.93 19.91
N GLN A 6 -15.95 -16.03 20.63
CA GLN A 6 -16.28 -14.67 20.17
C GLN A 6 -16.13 -13.68 21.33
N ASN A 7 -14.93 -13.68 21.93
CA ASN A 7 -14.46 -12.56 22.72
C ASN A 7 -14.21 -11.34 21.82
N HIS A 8 -14.40 -10.15 22.38
CA HIS A 8 -13.61 -8.95 22.06
C HIS A 8 -14.02 -7.98 20.94
N ARG A 9 -15.31 -7.85 20.56
CA ARG A 9 -15.70 -6.75 19.63
C ARG A 9 -16.86 -5.84 20.03
N ARG A 10 -17.56 -6.11 21.13
CA ARG A 10 -18.80 -5.37 21.45
C ARG A 10 -18.91 -4.89 22.90
N SER A 11 -17.79 -4.83 23.61
CA SER A 11 -17.72 -4.34 25.01
C SER A 11 -17.00 -2.99 25.12
N PHE A 12 -17.30 -2.04 24.22
CA PHE A 12 -16.76 -0.68 24.30
C PHE A 12 -17.81 0.43 24.47
N LEU A 13 -19.10 0.08 24.62
CA LEU A 13 -20.13 1.03 25.02
C LEU A 13 -20.94 0.45 26.19
N LYS A 14 -20.38 0.54 27.39
CA LYS A 14 -21.20 0.63 28.61
C LYS A 14 -20.61 1.72 29.49
N LEU A 15 -21.06 2.93 29.21
CA LEU A 15 -21.07 4.09 30.11
C LEU A 15 -21.70 3.64 31.45
N GLY A 16 -20.89 3.62 32.50
CA GLY A 16 -21.33 3.43 33.89
C GLY A 16 -21.03 4.70 34.69
N THR A 17 -22.08 5.24 35.28
CA THR A 17 -22.14 6.47 36.09
C THR A 17 -21.72 6.25 37.56
N LEU A 18 -21.14 7.30 38.16
CA LEU A 18 -21.09 7.65 39.61
C LEU A 18 -20.17 6.86 40.56
N GLY A 19 -19.15 7.55 41.10
CA GLY A 19 -18.40 7.20 42.31
C GLY A 19 -17.37 8.28 42.67
N LEU A 20 -17.57 8.98 43.81
CA LEU A 20 -16.75 10.08 44.32
C LEU A 20 -15.62 9.58 45.25
N LEU A 21 -14.46 10.26 45.17
CA LEU A 21 -13.28 10.29 46.08
C LEU A 21 -12.25 9.13 46.04
N GLY A 22 -11.02 9.44 45.60
CA GLY A 22 -9.81 8.77 46.08
C GLY A 22 -8.70 8.47 45.06
N ALA A 23 -7.60 9.24 45.16
CA ALA A 23 -6.22 8.93 44.75
C ALA A 23 -5.87 8.74 43.26
N VAL A 24 -5.07 9.69 42.79
CA VAL A 24 -4.33 9.72 41.52
C VAL A 24 -3.32 8.56 41.48
N VAL A 25 -3.53 7.59 40.60
CA VAL A 25 -2.44 6.76 40.07
C VAL A 25 -2.53 6.86 38.54
N ALA A 26 -1.55 7.58 38.00
CA ALA A 26 -1.42 7.90 36.59
C ALA A 26 -1.57 6.64 35.73
N ALA A 27 -2.64 6.61 34.94
CA ALA A 27 -2.77 5.70 33.82
C ALA A 27 -1.59 5.95 32.88
N LYS A 28 -0.58 5.07 32.93
CA LYS A 28 0.35 4.91 31.81
C LYS A 28 -0.43 4.22 30.69
N VAL A 29 -1.30 4.99 30.04
CA VAL A 29 -1.82 4.65 28.72
C VAL A 29 -0.57 4.52 27.85
N GLY A 30 -0.22 3.28 27.51
CA GLY A 30 0.88 3.00 26.59
C GLY A 30 0.70 3.88 25.37
N ALA A 31 1.69 4.73 25.11
CA ALA A 31 1.67 5.65 24.00
C ALA A 31 1.31 4.89 22.72
N PRO A 32 0.44 5.43 21.85
CA PRO A 32 0.24 4.84 20.54
C PRO A 32 1.61 4.75 19.89
N SER A 33 2.07 3.54 19.62
CA SER A 33 3.29 3.30 18.87
C SER A 33 3.15 4.08 17.57
N THR A 34 3.87 5.18 17.43
CA THR A 34 4.01 5.86 16.16
C THR A 34 4.66 4.84 15.25
N ALA A 35 3.87 4.24 14.37
CA ALA A 35 4.39 3.41 13.31
C ALA A 35 5.38 4.30 12.57
N ASN A 36 6.67 4.05 12.78
CA ASN A 36 7.75 4.81 12.20
C ASN A 36 7.72 4.49 10.71
N ALA A 37 6.95 5.24 9.93
CA ALA A 37 6.93 5.13 8.49
C ALA A 37 8.33 5.52 8.01
N GLN A 38 9.20 4.53 7.78
CA GLN A 38 10.51 4.79 7.19
C GLN A 38 10.30 5.53 5.87
N ALA A 39 10.97 6.67 5.73
CA ALA A 39 11.04 7.36 4.45
C ALA A 39 11.59 6.38 3.40
N PRO A 40 11.03 6.35 2.17
CA PRO A 40 11.56 5.50 1.11
C PRO A 40 13.06 5.78 0.90
N ALA A 41 13.84 4.72 0.71
CA ALA A 41 15.28 4.76 0.42
C ALA A 41 15.60 5.37 -0.97
N GLY A 42 14.59 5.83 -1.71
CA GLY A 42 14.69 6.46 -3.01
C GLY A 42 13.69 5.89 -4.01
N ASP A 43 13.96 6.12 -5.29
CA ASP A 43 13.15 5.61 -6.38
C ASP A 43 13.71 4.28 -6.91
N VAL A 44 12.82 3.42 -7.43
CA VAL A 44 13.21 2.25 -8.21
C VAL A 44 13.87 2.72 -9.50
N LYS A 45 15.05 2.17 -9.80
CA LYS A 45 15.72 2.38 -11.09
C LYS A 45 15.51 1.15 -11.97
N GLU A 46 15.30 1.35 -13.27
CA GLU A 46 15.19 0.24 -14.24
C GLU A 46 16.44 -0.66 -14.24
N THR A 47 17.58 -0.14 -13.78
CA THR A 47 18.84 -0.87 -13.67
C THR A 47 18.94 -1.76 -12.43
N ASP A 48 18.06 -1.60 -11.43
CA ASP A 48 18.06 -2.40 -10.21
C ASP A 48 17.77 -3.88 -10.54
N ALA A 49 18.40 -4.82 -9.85
CA ALA A 49 18.24 -6.25 -10.13
C ALA A 49 16.78 -6.71 -10.06
N ASN A 50 16.04 -6.30 -9.02
CA ASN A 50 14.62 -6.62 -8.86
C ASN A 50 13.74 -5.91 -9.91
N ALA A 51 14.12 -4.70 -10.33
CA ALA A 51 13.41 -3.98 -11.39
C ALA A 51 13.51 -4.72 -12.72
N LYS A 52 14.71 -5.18 -13.09
CA LYS A 52 14.92 -6.00 -14.30
C LYS A 52 14.16 -7.32 -14.25
N ALA A 53 14.21 -8.02 -13.12
CA ALA A 53 13.52 -9.30 -12.95
C ALA A 53 11.99 -9.18 -13.13
N LEU A 54 11.42 -8.06 -12.69
CA LEU A 54 9.98 -7.79 -12.77
C LEU A 54 9.58 -7.02 -14.04
N GLY A 55 10.52 -6.65 -14.91
CA GLY A 55 10.22 -5.82 -16.08
C GLY A 55 9.70 -4.44 -15.73
N TYR A 56 10.28 -3.81 -14.71
CA TYR A 56 9.94 -2.43 -14.35
C TYR A 56 10.45 -1.46 -15.41
N TYR A 57 9.53 -0.66 -15.93
CA TYR A 57 9.82 0.50 -16.76
C TYR A 57 9.17 1.72 -16.14
N GLU A 58 9.90 2.82 -16.08
CA GLU A 58 9.44 4.09 -15.52
C GLU A 58 8.27 4.71 -16.30
N ASP A 59 8.07 4.28 -17.55
CA ASP A 59 6.98 4.64 -18.43
C ASP A 59 6.45 3.38 -19.13
N GLN A 60 5.16 3.07 -18.95
CA GLN A 60 4.57 1.87 -19.56
C GLN A 60 4.71 1.82 -21.09
N SER A 61 4.80 2.98 -21.76
CA SER A 61 4.94 3.03 -23.23
C SER A 61 6.27 2.49 -23.72
N LYS A 62 7.25 2.34 -22.81
CA LYS A 62 8.59 1.84 -23.10
C LYS A 62 8.76 0.36 -22.74
N VAL A 63 7.71 -0.30 -22.24
CA VAL A 63 7.77 -1.71 -21.86
C VAL A 63 8.14 -2.56 -23.08
N ASP A 64 9.12 -3.44 -22.89
CA ASP A 64 9.45 -4.46 -23.88
C ASP A 64 8.34 -5.52 -23.91
N ALA A 65 7.34 -5.28 -24.75
CA ALA A 65 6.16 -6.14 -24.88
C ALA A 65 6.48 -7.51 -25.54
N LYS A 66 7.70 -7.73 -26.04
CA LYS A 66 8.16 -9.07 -26.46
C LYS A 66 8.56 -9.90 -25.24
N LYS A 67 9.29 -9.30 -24.29
CA LYS A 67 9.68 -9.96 -23.03
C LYS A 67 8.53 -10.06 -22.04
N PHE A 68 7.62 -9.08 -22.03
CA PHE A 68 6.52 -9.00 -21.09
C PHE A 68 5.16 -9.00 -21.83
N PRO A 69 4.74 -10.14 -22.40
CA PRO A 69 3.53 -10.22 -23.23
C PRO A 69 2.24 -9.85 -22.46
N LYS A 70 2.24 -9.93 -21.13
CA LYS A 70 1.13 -9.46 -20.27
C LYS A 70 0.77 -7.99 -20.51
N HIS A 71 1.74 -7.15 -20.90
CA HIS A 71 1.52 -5.73 -21.23
C HIS A 71 0.59 -5.53 -22.44
N LYS A 72 0.46 -6.54 -23.31
CA LYS A 72 -0.42 -6.50 -24.49
C LYS A 72 -1.89 -6.84 -24.19
N SER A 73 -2.20 -7.31 -22.99
CA SER A 73 -3.58 -7.66 -22.62
C SER A 73 -4.47 -6.41 -22.60
N ASP A 74 -5.77 -6.59 -22.82
CA ASP A 74 -6.73 -5.47 -22.76
C ASP A 74 -6.69 -4.75 -21.42
N ALA A 75 -6.58 -5.52 -20.33
CA ALA A 75 -6.42 -4.98 -18.98
C ALA A 75 -5.14 -4.13 -18.83
N ALA A 76 -4.11 -4.41 -19.63
CA ALA A 76 -2.83 -3.73 -19.56
C ALA A 76 -2.68 -2.52 -20.50
N LYS A 77 -3.64 -2.25 -21.40
CA LYS A 77 -3.61 -1.09 -22.31
C LYS A 77 -3.39 0.24 -21.59
N ASN A 78 -3.96 0.38 -20.39
CA ASN A 78 -3.80 1.55 -19.52
C ASN A 78 -3.14 1.17 -18.19
N ALA A 79 -2.33 0.10 -18.14
CA ALA A 79 -1.72 -0.33 -16.90
C ALA A 79 -0.60 0.61 -16.47
N HIS A 80 -0.83 1.31 -15.38
CA HIS A 80 0.12 2.21 -14.77
C HIS A 80 0.27 1.89 -13.29
N CYS A 81 1.36 2.33 -12.66
CA CYS A 81 1.48 2.20 -11.21
C CYS A 81 0.33 2.91 -10.51
N TYR A 82 -0.12 4.10 -10.94
CA TYR A 82 -1.18 4.84 -10.25
C TYR A 82 -2.52 4.05 -10.12
N ASN A 83 -2.86 3.22 -11.11
CA ASN A 83 -4.05 2.36 -11.08
C ASN A 83 -3.75 0.92 -10.62
N CYS A 84 -2.54 0.66 -10.13
CA CYS A 84 -2.16 -0.65 -9.61
C CYS A 84 -2.60 -0.83 -8.14
N MET A 85 -2.96 -2.06 -7.76
CA MET A 85 -3.26 -2.45 -6.37
C MET A 85 -2.10 -2.22 -5.41
N PHE A 86 -0.86 -2.36 -5.89
CA PHE A 86 0.34 -2.29 -5.06
C PHE A 86 0.89 -0.88 -4.87
N TYR A 87 0.32 0.12 -5.56
CA TYR A 87 0.72 1.51 -5.46
C TYR A 87 0.08 2.18 -4.25
N MET A 88 0.93 2.52 -3.28
CA MET A 88 0.54 3.00 -1.96
C MET A 88 0.60 4.53 -1.89
N THR A 89 -0.41 5.18 -2.48
CA THR A 89 -0.60 6.63 -2.40
C THR A 89 -1.72 6.98 -1.42
N LYS A 90 -1.59 8.15 -0.78
CA LYS A 90 -2.69 8.77 0.00
C LYS A 90 -3.48 9.79 -0.83
N GLU A 91 -3.03 10.08 -2.04
CA GLU A 91 -3.70 11.05 -2.91
C GLU A 91 -4.97 10.47 -3.52
N ALA A 92 -6.05 11.26 -3.50
CA ALA A 92 -7.34 10.88 -4.05
C ALA A 92 -7.32 10.77 -5.58
N ASP A 93 -6.55 11.64 -6.24
CA ASP A 93 -6.23 11.55 -7.66
C ASP A 93 -4.70 11.43 -7.80
N PRO A 94 -4.14 10.21 -7.77
CA PRO A 94 -2.73 10.02 -8.02
C PRO A 94 -2.46 10.30 -9.48
N SER A 95 -2.24 11.58 -9.77
CA SER A 95 -1.91 12.04 -11.11
C SER A 95 -0.67 11.33 -11.64
N LYS A 96 -0.47 11.42 -12.96
CA LYS A 96 0.65 10.82 -13.69
C LYS A 96 2.05 11.30 -13.24
N THR A 97 2.18 12.23 -12.29
CA THR A 97 3.47 12.80 -11.85
C THR A 97 3.86 12.43 -10.42
N VAL A 98 2.95 11.83 -9.65
CA VAL A 98 3.21 11.46 -8.25
C VAL A 98 4.08 10.21 -8.21
N LYS A 99 5.09 10.20 -7.34
CA LYS A 99 5.82 8.98 -6.97
C LYS A 99 5.27 8.49 -5.65
N ALA A 100 5.04 7.19 -5.52
CA ALA A 100 4.60 6.62 -4.26
C ALA A 100 5.24 5.26 -4.01
N PRO A 101 5.26 4.80 -2.74
CA PRO A 101 5.73 3.47 -2.40
C PRO A 101 4.96 2.39 -3.17
N CYS A 102 5.66 1.33 -3.55
CA CYS A 102 5.04 0.12 -4.10
C CYS A 102 5.37 -1.06 -3.20
N SER A 103 4.37 -1.83 -2.77
CA SER A 103 4.60 -2.96 -1.85
C SER A 103 5.48 -4.07 -2.45
N ILE A 104 5.61 -4.12 -3.78
CA ILE A 104 6.52 -5.03 -4.49
C ILE A 104 7.97 -4.55 -4.42
N PHE A 105 8.19 -3.24 -4.41
CA PHE A 105 9.51 -2.62 -4.33
C PHE A 105 9.73 -2.03 -2.94
N ALA A 106 9.96 -2.92 -1.97
CA ALA A 106 10.12 -2.57 -0.57
C ALA A 106 11.06 -1.37 -0.36
N ASN A 107 10.63 -0.42 0.47
CA ASN A 107 11.35 0.81 0.79
C ASN A 107 11.70 1.69 -0.42
N LYS A 108 11.05 1.55 -1.58
CA LYS A 108 11.28 2.42 -2.74
C LYS A 108 9.98 2.94 -3.34
N ASN A 109 10.08 4.10 -3.97
CA ASN A 109 8.99 4.69 -4.74
C ASN A 109 9.03 4.27 -6.21
N VAL A 110 7.86 4.19 -6.82
CA VAL A 110 7.68 4.03 -8.27
C VAL A 110 7.01 5.27 -8.84
N LYS A 111 7.34 5.63 -10.09
CA LYS A 111 6.62 6.67 -10.82
C LYS A 111 5.19 6.24 -11.13
N ALA A 112 4.23 7.15 -11.04
CA ALA A 112 2.83 6.87 -11.39
C ALA A 112 2.64 6.24 -12.78
N LYS A 113 3.37 6.71 -13.82
CA LYS A 113 3.27 6.18 -15.19
C LYS A 113 3.97 4.84 -15.43
N ALA A 114 4.73 4.36 -14.45
CA ALA A 114 5.53 3.15 -14.59
C ALA A 114 4.67 1.89 -14.72
N TRP A 115 5.31 0.78 -15.08
CA TRP A 115 4.68 -0.54 -15.16
C TRP A 115 5.69 -1.62 -14.74
N CYS A 116 5.19 -2.73 -14.19
CA CYS A 116 5.97 -3.97 -14.03
C CYS A 116 5.07 -5.19 -14.27
N ASN A 117 5.65 -6.37 -14.49
CA ASN A 117 4.92 -7.59 -14.81
C ASN A 117 3.97 -8.06 -13.70
N THR A 118 4.19 -7.63 -12.46
CA THR A 118 3.30 -7.89 -11.31
C THR A 118 2.10 -6.94 -11.27
N TRP A 119 1.94 -6.04 -12.24
CA TRP A 119 0.79 -5.13 -12.28
C TRP A 119 -0.54 -5.89 -12.15
N ALA A 120 -1.40 -5.36 -11.28
CA ALA A 120 -2.76 -5.81 -11.05
C ALA A 120 -3.65 -4.57 -10.87
N LEU A 121 -4.78 -4.55 -11.56
CA LEU A 121 -5.73 -3.43 -11.53
C LEU A 121 -6.32 -3.25 -10.13
N LYS A 122 -6.32 -2.02 -9.63
CA LYS A 122 -6.98 -1.67 -8.36
C LYS A 122 -8.49 -1.98 -8.46
N PRO A 123 -9.09 -2.71 -7.49
CA PRO A 123 -10.51 -2.99 -7.49
C PRO A 123 -11.34 -1.72 -7.64
N GLY A 124 -12.35 -1.75 -8.51
CA GLY A 124 -13.21 -0.59 -8.78
C GLY A 124 -12.62 0.47 -9.72
N GLN A 125 -11.44 0.23 -10.30
CA GLN A 125 -10.91 1.02 -11.42
C GLN A 125 -11.18 0.30 -12.74
N LYS A 126 -11.39 1.04 -13.82
CA LYS A 126 -11.57 0.53 -15.18
C LYS A 126 -10.52 1.14 -16.12
#